data_AF-A0A381KJ39-F1
#
_entry.id   AF-A0A381KJ39-F1
#
_cell.length_a   1.000
_cell.length_b   1.000
_cell.length_c   1.000
_cell.angle_alpha   90.00
_cell.angle_beta   90.00
_cell.angle_gamma   90.00
#
_symmetry.space_group_name_H-M   'P 1'
#
loop_
_entity.id
_entity.type
_entity.pdbx_description
1 polymer ?
#
loop_
_entity_poly.entity_id
_entity_poly.type
_entity_poly.pdbx_seq_one_letter_code
_entity_poly.pdbx_strand_id
1 'polypeptide(L)'
;MEEGKLNTNKSIFYQETKAGVLSVELKKINNENIFMMEQNTPEFENLDNCRKELAQMIGVHEDRLLEYPIIKVNTGLWWLVFGLKSLDDLKNISPDLNKIKKFSGDNNIIGITPFCIETIDKKCDYHLRSIAPYVGVTEDPVCGTGNACVSSYIVHHNILDKTSFIGEQGNFINRPGKVYVNNITRENNDITSVKIWRKCLYCFKW
;
A
#
# COMPACT_ATOMS: atom_id res chain seq x y z
N MET A 1 -23.85 -22.41 -7.00
CA MET A 1 -23.00 -21.28 -6.59
C MET A 1 -22.01 -21.07 -7.73
N GLU A 2 -22.08 -19.95 -8.45
CA GLU A 2 -21.04 -19.62 -9.44
C GLU A 2 -19.75 -19.29 -8.67
N GLU A 3 -18.65 -19.93 -9.04
CA GLU A 3 -17.35 -19.68 -8.44
C GLU A 3 -16.94 -18.20 -8.58
N GLY A 4 -16.38 -17.62 -7.52
CA GLY A 4 -15.78 -16.27 -7.55
C GLY A 4 -16.69 -15.10 -7.23
N LYS A 5 -17.96 -15.32 -6.85
CA LYS A 5 -18.87 -14.26 -6.38
C LYS A 5 -19.15 -14.40 -4.89
N LEU A 6 -18.91 -13.33 -4.12
CA LEU A 6 -19.26 -13.28 -2.70
C LEU A 6 -20.78 -13.19 -2.53
N ASN A 7 -21.33 -13.94 -1.57
CA ASN A 7 -22.75 -13.90 -1.24
C ASN A 7 -23.09 -12.56 -0.59
N THR A 8 -23.73 -11.66 -1.35
CA THR A 8 -24.09 -10.30 -0.90
C THR A 8 -25.14 -10.25 0.22
N ASN A 9 -25.71 -11.39 0.64
CA ASN A 9 -26.59 -11.47 1.80
C ASN A 9 -25.81 -11.60 3.12
N LYS A 10 -24.48 -11.76 3.07
CA LYS A 10 -23.59 -11.73 4.24
C LYS A 10 -22.91 -10.37 4.34
N SER A 11 -22.88 -9.83 5.55
CA SER A 11 -22.16 -8.58 5.87
C SER A 11 -20.74 -8.81 6.37
N ILE A 12 -20.39 -10.04 6.77
CA ILE A 12 -19.05 -10.40 7.22
C ILE A 12 -18.60 -11.66 6.49
N PHE A 13 -17.38 -11.60 5.97
CA PHE A 13 -16.66 -12.69 5.34
C PHE A 13 -15.37 -12.95 6.12
N TYR A 14 -14.81 -14.13 5.94
CA TYR A 14 -13.54 -14.50 6.55
C TYR A 14 -12.61 -14.99 5.44
N GLN A 15 -11.39 -14.47 5.42
CA GLN A 15 -10.35 -14.89 4.51
C GLN A 15 -9.28 -15.63 5.30
N GLU A 16 -9.14 -16.93 5.04
CA GLU A 16 -8.02 -17.70 5.55
C GLU A 16 -6.75 -17.32 4.79
N THR A 17 -5.73 -16.94 5.55
CA THR A 17 -4.40 -16.62 5.04
C THR A 17 -3.36 -17.36 5.87
N LYS A 18 -2.11 -17.39 5.40
CA LYS A 18 -0.99 -17.89 6.20
C LYS A 18 -0.77 -17.11 7.50
N ALA A 19 -1.30 -15.90 7.60
CA ALA A 19 -1.25 -15.04 8.80
C ALA A 19 -2.46 -15.22 9.74
N GLY A 20 -3.38 -16.15 9.42
CA GLY A 20 -4.60 -16.38 10.19
C GLY A 20 -5.87 -15.99 9.42
N VAL A 21 -7.00 -16.01 10.13
CA VAL A 21 -8.33 -15.71 9.59
C VAL A 21 -8.60 -14.21 9.71
N LEU A 22 -8.69 -13.52 8.57
CA LEU A 22 -8.99 -12.09 8.51
C LEU A 22 -10.49 -11.88 8.28
N SER A 23 -11.16 -11.10 9.12
CA SER A 23 -12.53 -10.68 8.87
C SER A 23 -12.59 -9.57 7.83
N VAL A 24 -13.45 -9.73 6.84
CA VAL A 24 -13.76 -8.74 5.81
C VAL A 24 -15.22 -8.34 5.97
N GLU A 25 -15.48 -7.09 6.35
CA GLU A 25 -16.85 -6.57 6.46
C GLU A 25 -17.29 -5.96 5.12
N LEU A 26 -18.49 -6.31 4.66
CA LEU A 26 -19.13 -5.69 3.50
C LEU A 26 -20.15 -4.66 3.98
N LYS A 27 -19.91 -3.39 3.68
CA LYS A 27 -20.86 -2.30 3.89
C LYS A 27 -21.40 -1.78 2.57
N LYS A 28 -22.67 -1.39 2.57
CA LYS A 28 -23.25 -0.59 1.49
C LYS A 28 -23.15 0.88 1.85
N ILE A 29 -22.41 1.64 1.06
CA ILE A 29 -22.32 3.10 1.18
C ILE A 29 -22.76 3.69 -0.16
N ASN A 30 -23.77 4.56 -0.17
CA ASN A 30 -24.35 5.17 -1.39
C ASN A 30 -24.74 4.13 -2.46
N ASN A 31 -25.35 3.01 -2.05
CA ASN A 31 -25.69 1.85 -2.90
C ASN A 31 -24.49 1.09 -3.50
N GLU A 32 -23.27 1.37 -3.05
CA GLU A 32 -22.07 0.65 -3.49
C GLU A 32 -21.56 -0.29 -2.41
N ASN A 33 -21.15 -1.48 -2.82
CA ASN A 33 -20.50 -2.46 -1.94
C ASN A 33 -19.06 -2.02 -1.67
N ILE A 34 -18.71 -1.81 -0.40
CA ILE A 34 -17.33 -1.57 0.03
C ILE A 34 -16.95 -2.65 1.04
N PHE A 35 -15.78 -3.24 0.81
CA PHE A 35 -15.20 -4.25 1.66
C PHE A 35 -14.19 -3.61 2.60
N MET A 36 -14.18 -4.03 3.84
CA MET A 36 -13.42 -3.40 4.90
C MET A 36 -12.63 -4.43 5.66
N MET A 37 -11.43 -4.05 6.04
CA MET A 37 -10.52 -4.89 6.80
C MET A 37 -9.81 -4.03 7.82
N GLU A 38 -9.78 -4.50 9.05
CA GLU A 38 -8.85 -3.96 10.05
C GLU A 38 -7.44 -4.45 9.70
N GLN A 39 -6.44 -3.58 9.88
CA GLN A 39 -5.05 -3.96 9.74
C GLN A 39 -4.38 -3.97 11.11
N ASN A 40 -3.24 -4.63 11.21
CA ASN A 40 -2.46 -4.59 12.43
C ASN A 40 -1.96 -3.15 12.68
N THR A 41 -1.72 -2.84 13.95
CA THR A 41 -1.03 -1.60 14.33
C THR A 41 0.32 -1.51 13.58
N PRO A 42 0.65 -0.35 12.99
CA PRO A 42 1.87 -0.21 12.21
C PRO A 42 3.13 -0.37 13.05
N GLU A 43 4.09 -1.13 12.53
CA GLU A 43 5.48 -1.14 13.04
C GLU A 43 6.39 -0.46 12.01
N PHE A 44 7.38 0.27 12.50
CA PHE A 44 8.31 1.06 11.70
C PHE A 44 9.75 0.65 12.01
N GLU A 45 10.56 0.44 10.97
CA GLU A 45 11.99 0.16 11.14
C GLU A 45 12.78 0.94 10.10
N ASN A 46 13.72 1.77 10.55
CA ASN A 46 14.59 2.53 9.65
C ASN A 46 15.51 1.60 8.87
N LEU A 47 15.75 1.94 7.61
CA LEU A 47 16.75 1.26 6.78
C LEU A 47 17.82 2.25 6.34
N ASP A 48 18.89 2.33 7.13
CA ASP A 48 19.96 3.29 6.91
C ASP A 48 20.74 2.99 5.63
N ASN A 49 21.27 4.04 5.00
CA ASN A 49 22.22 3.98 3.88
C ASN A 49 21.74 3.26 2.61
N CYS A 50 20.44 3.00 2.44
CA CYS A 50 19.91 2.31 1.26
C CYS A 50 19.49 3.23 0.10
N ARG A 51 19.52 4.56 0.26
CA ARG A 51 18.97 5.53 -0.71
C ARG A 51 19.54 5.38 -2.12
N LYS A 52 20.87 5.32 -2.23
CA LYS A 52 21.55 5.19 -3.52
C LYS A 52 21.25 3.87 -4.21
N GLU A 53 21.32 2.77 -3.46
CA GLU A 53 20.98 1.44 -3.96
C GLU A 53 19.51 1.39 -4.42
N LEU A 54 18.59 1.93 -3.61
CA LEU A 54 17.18 2.02 -3.95
C LEU A 54 16.92 2.80 -5.23
N ALA A 55 17.51 3.98 -5.37
CA ALA A 55 17.36 4.80 -6.58
C ALA A 55 17.81 4.03 -7.83
N GLN A 56 18.94 3.30 -7.73
CA GLN A 56 19.41 2.42 -8.80
C GLN A 56 18.47 1.24 -9.07
N MET A 57 17.86 0.64 -8.03
CA MET A 57 16.90 -0.46 -8.18
C MET A 57 15.63 -0.04 -8.92
N ILE A 58 15.23 1.22 -8.83
CA ILE A 58 14.03 1.74 -9.50
C ILE A 58 14.36 2.60 -10.74
N GLY A 59 15.63 2.69 -11.13
CA GLY A 59 16.05 3.36 -12.37
C GLY A 59 15.92 4.89 -12.35
N VAL A 60 16.04 5.53 -11.19
CA VAL A 60 16.00 6.99 -11.05
C VAL A 60 17.26 7.53 -10.37
N HIS A 61 17.45 8.85 -10.45
CA HIS A 61 18.46 9.54 -9.66
C HIS A 61 17.94 9.85 -8.24
N GLU A 62 18.81 9.90 -7.24
CA GLU A 62 18.44 10.04 -5.82
C GLU A 62 17.68 11.34 -5.51
N ASP A 63 17.87 12.37 -6.35
CA ASP A 63 17.19 13.66 -6.24
C ASP A 63 15.69 13.60 -6.59
N ARG A 64 15.20 12.48 -7.17
CA ARG A 64 13.78 12.27 -7.48
C ARG A 64 12.98 11.74 -6.30
N LEU A 65 13.66 11.22 -5.28
CA LEU A 65 13.06 10.78 -4.05
C LEU A 65 12.73 11.98 -3.14
N LEU A 66 11.64 11.90 -2.38
CA LEU A 66 11.32 12.89 -1.35
C LEU A 66 12.40 12.93 -0.26
N GLU A 67 12.54 14.04 0.45
CA GLU A 67 13.51 14.22 1.55
C GLU A 67 13.06 13.56 2.87
N TYR A 68 12.19 12.56 2.79
CA TYR A 68 11.79 11.74 3.93
C TYR A 68 12.60 10.43 4.00
N PRO A 69 12.74 9.83 5.20
CA PRO A 69 13.46 8.57 5.38
C PRO A 69 12.87 7.41 4.56
N ILE A 70 13.72 6.53 4.06
CA ILE A 70 13.29 5.25 3.48
C ILE A 70 13.19 4.27 4.65
N ILE A 71 12.01 3.74 4.92
CA ILE A 71 11.79 2.88 6.08
C ILE A 71 10.96 1.66 5.72
N LYS A 72 11.12 0.60 6.50
CA LYS A 72 10.24 -0.55 6.48
C LYS A 72 9.00 -0.23 7.32
N VAL A 73 7.84 -0.57 6.79
CA VAL A 73 6.56 -0.42 7.49
C VAL A 73 5.80 -1.74 7.43
N ASN A 74 5.28 -2.18 8.57
CA ASN A 74 4.51 -3.41 8.72
C ASN A 74 3.10 -3.08 9.18
N THR A 75 2.10 -3.61 8.51
CA THR A 75 0.68 -3.60 8.96
C THR A 75 0.06 -5.00 8.87
N GLY A 76 0.92 -6.02 8.83
CA GLY A 76 0.63 -7.42 8.54
C GLY A 76 1.67 -8.03 7.59
N LEU A 77 2.24 -7.22 6.69
CA LEU A 77 3.37 -7.56 5.83
C LEU A 77 4.37 -6.40 5.79
N TRP A 78 5.66 -6.72 5.85
CA TRP A 78 6.74 -5.74 5.77
C TRP A 78 6.96 -5.24 4.34
N TRP A 79 6.78 -3.93 4.14
CA TRP A 79 7.04 -3.22 2.89
C TRP A 79 8.13 -2.16 3.09
N LEU A 80 8.98 -1.95 2.09
CA LEU A 80 9.82 -0.75 2.04
C LEU A 80 9.02 0.42 1.46
N VAL A 81 8.85 1.48 2.25
CA VAL A 81 8.05 2.66 1.89
C VAL A 81 8.97 3.86 1.67
N PHE A 82 8.73 4.58 0.57
CA PHE A 82 9.44 5.82 0.24
C PHE A 82 8.67 6.64 -0.79
N GLY A 83 8.88 7.95 -0.77
CA GLY A 83 8.21 8.87 -1.68
C GLY A 83 9.06 9.31 -2.87
N LEU A 84 8.41 9.60 -4.00
CA LEU A 84 8.93 10.35 -5.14
C LEU A 84 8.30 11.74 -5.20
N LYS A 85 9.03 12.69 -5.81
CA LYS A 85 8.65 14.11 -5.87
C LYS A 85 7.41 14.38 -6.71
N SER A 86 7.17 13.60 -7.76
CA SER A 86 6.03 13.81 -8.67
C SER A 86 5.40 12.51 -9.15
N LEU A 87 4.20 12.61 -9.70
CA LEU A 87 3.51 11.51 -10.36
C LEU A 87 4.29 11.05 -11.60
N ASP A 88 4.95 11.97 -12.30
CA ASP A 88 5.79 11.64 -13.46
C ASP A 88 7.03 10.83 -13.05
N ASP A 89 7.71 11.23 -11.96
CA ASP A 89 8.82 10.45 -11.41
C ASP A 89 8.36 9.03 -11.01
N LEU A 90 7.20 8.91 -10.33
CA LEU A 90 6.64 7.61 -9.93
C LEU A 90 6.23 6.75 -11.13
N LYS A 91 5.65 7.36 -12.16
CA LYS A 91 5.24 6.67 -13.39
C LYS A 91 6.44 6.11 -14.14
N ASN A 92 7.53 6.87 -14.21
CA ASN A 92 8.69 6.58 -15.04
C ASN A 92 9.76 5.74 -14.35
N ILE A 93 9.54 5.28 -13.10
CA ILE A 93 10.45 4.30 -12.50
C ILE A 93 10.53 3.03 -13.36
N SER A 94 11.72 2.44 -13.43
CA SER A 94 12.03 1.20 -14.14
C SER A 94 12.56 0.17 -13.13
N PRO A 95 11.67 -0.60 -12.48
CA PRO A 95 12.05 -1.51 -11.39
C PRO A 95 12.88 -2.70 -11.89
N ASP A 96 14.09 -2.87 -11.37
CA ASP A 96 14.88 -4.09 -11.56
C ASP A 96 14.36 -5.18 -10.61
N LEU A 97 13.45 -6.00 -11.13
CA LEU A 97 12.75 -7.02 -10.34
C LEU A 97 13.69 -8.03 -9.68
N ASN A 98 14.84 -8.33 -10.30
CA ASN A 98 15.82 -9.25 -9.73
C ASN A 98 16.54 -8.63 -8.54
N LYS A 99 16.98 -7.37 -8.66
CA LYS A 99 17.57 -6.64 -7.54
C LYS A 99 16.56 -6.45 -6.41
N ILE A 100 15.33 -6.05 -6.72
CA ILE A 100 14.27 -5.89 -5.72
C ILE A 100 14.00 -7.21 -5.01
N LYS A 101 13.94 -8.33 -5.74
CA LYS A 101 13.73 -9.65 -5.14
C LYS A 101 14.85 -10.02 -4.17
N LYS A 102 16.11 -9.82 -4.58
CA LYS A 102 17.28 -10.08 -3.73
C LYS A 102 17.26 -9.19 -2.49
N PHE A 103 17.17 -7.88 -2.69
CA PHE A 103 17.09 -6.87 -1.63
C PHE A 103 15.96 -7.18 -0.65
N SER A 104 14.81 -7.64 -1.15
CA SER A 104 13.66 -7.98 -0.32
C SER A 104 13.96 -9.15 0.62
N GLY A 105 14.61 -10.20 0.12
CA GLY A 105 15.05 -11.33 0.93
C GLY A 105 16.12 -10.93 1.97
N ASP A 106 17.10 -10.13 1.56
CA ASP A 106 18.19 -9.68 2.44
C ASP A 106 17.68 -8.77 3.59
N ASN A 107 16.56 -8.07 3.39
CA ASN A 107 16.00 -7.11 4.35
C ASN A 107 14.68 -7.55 5.02
N ASN A 108 14.25 -8.80 4.82
CA ASN A 108 13.00 -9.37 5.36
C ASN A 108 11.73 -8.54 5.03
N ILE A 109 11.65 -8.03 3.80
CA ILE A 109 10.46 -7.35 3.27
C ILE A 109 9.86 -8.18 2.13
N ILE A 110 8.58 -7.98 1.82
CA ILE A 110 7.93 -8.66 0.69
C ILE A 110 8.12 -7.92 -0.64
N GLY A 111 8.48 -6.64 -0.58
CA GLY A 111 8.62 -5.79 -1.75
C GLY A 111 8.72 -4.31 -1.38
N ILE A 112 8.63 -3.47 -2.41
CA ILE A 112 8.68 -2.02 -2.29
C ILE A 112 7.33 -1.39 -2.63
N THR A 113 7.01 -0.28 -1.97
CA THR A 113 5.81 0.51 -2.23
C THR A 113 6.13 2.00 -2.40
N PRO A 114 6.72 2.40 -3.54
CA PRO A 114 6.93 3.81 -3.85
C PRO A 114 5.60 4.56 -3.97
N PHE A 115 5.57 5.81 -3.51
CA PHE A 115 4.38 6.67 -3.64
C PHE A 115 4.73 8.10 -4.01
N CYS A 116 3.74 8.89 -4.43
CA CYS A 116 3.82 10.34 -4.51
C CYS A 116 2.49 10.96 -4.03
N ILE A 117 2.50 12.24 -3.67
CA ILE A 117 1.29 12.96 -3.24
C ILE A 117 0.43 13.38 -4.45
N GLU A 118 1.05 13.64 -5.60
CA GLU A 118 0.31 13.93 -6.82
C GLU A 118 -0.51 12.73 -7.29
N THR A 119 -1.73 13.00 -7.77
CA THR A 119 -2.73 11.99 -8.17
C THR A 119 -3.35 12.31 -9.53
N ILE A 120 -3.82 11.28 -10.23
CA ILE A 120 -4.60 11.38 -11.46
C ILE A 120 -6.03 11.84 -11.12
N ASP A 121 -6.67 11.20 -10.14
CA ASP A 121 -7.96 11.66 -9.63
C ASP A 121 -7.77 12.61 -8.45
N LYS A 122 -8.23 13.85 -8.61
CA LYS A 122 -8.15 14.91 -7.59
C LYS A 122 -8.89 14.60 -6.27
N LYS A 123 -9.73 13.56 -6.25
CA LYS A 123 -10.36 13.04 -5.02
C LYS A 123 -9.44 12.11 -4.22
N CYS A 124 -8.31 11.70 -4.79
CA CYS A 124 -7.30 10.86 -4.14
C CYS A 124 -6.20 11.74 -3.51
N ASP A 125 -5.57 11.20 -2.48
CA ASP A 125 -4.60 11.90 -1.65
C ASP A 125 -3.15 11.52 -1.93
N TYR A 126 -2.93 10.35 -2.53
CA TYR A 126 -1.63 9.87 -2.97
C TYR A 126 -1.79 8.79 -4.05
N HIS A 127 -0.75 8.63 -4.86
CA HIS A 127 -0.61 7.55 -5.83
C HIS A 127 0.50 6.62 -5.37
N LEU A 128 0.31 5.30 -5.45
CA LEU A 128 1.37 4.33 -5.15
C LEU A 128 1.50 3.27 -6.24
N ARG A 129 2.61 2.54 -6.17
CA ARG A 129 2.81 1.24 -6.84
C ARG A 129 3.24 0.22 -5.80
N SER A 130 2.91 -1.06 -5.96
CA SER A 130 3.39 -2.12 -5.06
C SER A 130 4.05 -3.23 -5.86
N ILE A 131 5.37 -3.35 -5.72
CA ILE A 131 6.22 -4.24 -6.53
C ILE A 131 6.81 -5.28 -5.58
N ALA A 132 6.41 -6.55 -5.73
CA ALA A 132 6.69 -7.61 -4.76
C ALA A 132 7.22 -8.91 -5.39
N PRO A 133 8.33 -8.85 -6.17
CA PRO A 133 8.84 -10.01 -6.89
C PRO A 133 9.35 -11.12 -5.96
N TYR A 134 9.59 -10.81 -4.67
CA TYR A 134 9.95 -11.80 -3.64
C TYR A 134 8.88 -12.88 -3.46
N VAL A 135 7.60 -12.48 -3.54
CA VAL A 135 6.45 -13.40 -3.45
C VAL A 135 5.88 -13.76 -4.83
N GLY A 136 6.64 -13.50 -5.90
CA GLY A 136 6.25 -13.84 -7.27
C GLY A 136 5.27 -12.87 -7.93
N VAL A 137 5.01 -11.70 -7.33
CA VAL A 137 4.12 -10.67 -7.89
C VAL A 137 4.96 -9.54 -8.48
N THR A 138 4.89 -9.35 -9.79
CA THR A 138 5.65 -8.28 -10.46
C THR A 138 5.15 -6.89 -10.01
N GLU A 139 3.85 -6.64 -10.10
CA GLU A 139 3.19 -5.44 -9.58
C GLU A 139 1.74 -5.77 -9.20
N ASP A 140 1.35 -5.47 -7.96
CA ASP A 140 -0.02 -5.62 -7.50
C ASP A 140 -0.86 -4.42 -7.98
N PRO A 141 -1.98 -4.64 -8.70
CA PRO A 141 -2.83 -3.55 -9.16
C PRO A 141 -3.44 -2.72 -8.03
N VAL A 142 -3.76 -3.32 -6.89
CA VAL A 142 -4.34 -2.60 -5.75
C VAL A 142 -4.02 -3.38 -4.47
N CYS A 143 -2.99 -2.94 -3.77
CA CYS A 143 -2.47 -3.63 -2.60
C CYS A 143 -2.99 -3.02 -1.29
N GLY A 144 -3.81 -3.76 -0.54
CA GLY A 144 -4.36 -3.28 0.74
C GLY A 144 -3.28 -2.98 1.77
N THR A 145 -2.35 -3.91 1.99
CA THR A 145 -1.22 -3.75 2.93
C THR A 145 -0.23 -2.68 2.46
N GLY A 146 0.00 -2.54 1.14
CA GLY A 146 0.80 -1.44 0.60
C GLY A 146 0.20 -0.06 0.91
N ASN A 147 -1.10 0.12 0.67
CA ASN A 147 -1.81 1.36 1.03
C ASN A 147 -1.83 1.61 2.54
N ALA A 148 -1.94 0.56 3.35
CA ALA A 148 -1.81 0.63 4.81
C ALA A 148 -0.46 1.22 5.22
N CYS A 149 0.61 0.66 4.68
CA CYS A 149 1.97 1.08 4.98
C CYS A 149 2.24 2.51 4.51
N VAL A 150 1.80 2.89 3.31
CA VAL A 150 1.97 4.26 2.78
C VAL A 150 1.20 5.30 3.60
N SER A 151 -0.08 5.04 3.89
CA SER A 151 -0.89 5.98 4.69
C SER A 151 -0.35 6.12 6.12
N SER A 152 0.12 5.03 6.73
CA SER A 152 0.78 5.05 8.04
C SER A 152 2.08 5.85 8.00
N TYR A 153 2.89 5.69 6.94
CA TYR A 153 4.10 6.46 6.72
C TYR A 153 3.82 7.96 6.56
N ILE A 154 2.81 8.34 5.77
CA ILE A 154 2.38 9.73 5.57
C ILE A 154 2.00 10.37 6.91
N VAL A 155 1.22 9.66 7.73
CA VAL A 155 0.87 10.12 9.07
C VAL A 155 2.13 10.22 9.91
N HIS A 156 2.92 9.14 10.03
CA HIS A 156 4.13 9.05 10.86
C HIS A 156 5.09 10.23 10.64
N HIS A 157 5.28 10.65 9.39
CA HIS A 157 6.15 11.76 9.02
C HIS A 157 5.45 13.12 8.89
N ASN A 158 4.16 13.26 9.22
CA ASN A 158 3.38 14.49 9.08
C ASN A 158 3.40 15.07 7.66
N ILE A 159 3.42 14.21 6.63
CA ILE A 159 3.51 14.65 5.23
C ILE A 159 2.21 15.35 4.81
N LEU A 160 1.08 14.88 5.33
CA LEU A 160 -0.24 15.48 5.16
C LEU A 160 -0.94 15.57 6.52
N ASP A 161 -1.55 16.71 6.82
CA ASP A 161 -2.28 16.95 8.06
C ASP A 161 -3.70 16.36 8.02
N LYS A 162 -3.78 15.02 8.00
CA LYS A 162 -5.03 14.25 8.07
C LYS A 162 -4.76 12.81 8.51
N THR A 163 -5.82 12.12 8.91
CA THR A 163 -5.78 10.73 9.41
C THR A 163 -6.63 9.77 8.59
N SER A 164 -7.24 10.26 7.52
CA SER A 164 -8.02 9.49 6.56
C SER A 164 -7.57 9.87 5.14
N PHE A 165 -7.49 8.86 4.28
CA PHE A 165 -6.89 8.98 2.96
C PHE A 165 -7.61 8.14 1.91
N ILE A 166 -7.48 8.54 0.66
CA ILE A 166 -7.84 7.76 -0.52
C ILE A 166 -6.58 7.58 -1.36
N GLY A 167 -5.99 6.38 -1.31
CA GLY A 167 -4.88 6.00 -2.18
C GLY A 167 -5.40 5.49 -3.53
N GLU A 168 -4.76 5.88 -4.62
CA GLU A 168 -4.96 5.28 -5.94
C GLU A 168 -3.75 4.46 -6.39
N GLN A 169 -4.02 3.37 -7.11
CA GLN A 169 -3.02 2.40 -7.54
C GLN A 169 -3.46 1.71 -8.84
N GLY A 170 -2.47 1.20 -9.59
CA GLY A 170 -2.70 0.30 -10.71
C GLY A 170 -3.04 1.00 -12.02
N ASN A 171 -3.10 2.34 -12.04
CA ASN A 171 -3.35 3.11 -13.25
C ASN A 171 -2.28 2.86 -14.32
N PHE A 172 -1.00 2.73 -13.92
CA PHE A 172 0.11 2.51 -14.86
C PHE A 172 0.13 1.12 -15.49
N ILE A 173 -0.62 0.17 -14.93
CA ILE A 173 -0.78 -1.19 -15.46
C ILE A 173 -2.23 -1.46 -15.93
N ASN A 174 -3.00 -0.40 -16.22
CA ASN A 174 -4.38 -0.46 -16.72
C ASN A 174 -5.35 -1.25 -15.83
N ARG A 175 -5.11 -1.26 -14.52
CA ARG A 175 -5.98 -1.89 -13.51
C ARG A 175 -6.24 -0.93 -12.34
N PRO A 176 -6.83 0.25 -12.61
CA PRO A 176 -6.98 1.29 -11.60
C PRO A 176 -7.89 0.83 -10.46
N GLY A 177 -7.50 1.15 -9.24
CA GLY A 177 -8.35 1.01 -8.07
C GLY A 177 -8.00 2.00 -6.99
N LYS A 178 -8.89 2.08 -5.99
CA LYS A 178 -8.77 2.98 -4.86
C LYS A 178 -8.91 2.25 -3.54
N VAL A 179 -8.14 2.68 -2.57
CA VAL A 179 -8.18 2.21 -1.19
C VAL A 179 -8.43 3.40 -0.28
N TYR A 180 -9.48 3.29 0.51
CA TYR A 180 -9.85 4.26 1.53
C TYR A 180 -9.24 3.81 2.85
N VAL A 181 -8.45 4.67 3.48
CA VAL A 181 -7.89 4.43 4.80
C VAL A 181 -8.56 5.43 5.73
N ASN A 182 -9.08 4.97 6.86
CA ASN A 182 -9.80 5.84 7.80
C ASN A 182 -9.23 5.71 9.21
N ASN A 183 -9.26 6.83 9.93
CA ASN A 183 -9.04 6.89 11.37
C ASN A 183 -7.68 6.30 11.80
N ILE A 184 -6.59 6.75 11.17
CA ILE A 184 -5.25 6.51 11.70
C ILE A 184 -5.10 7.33 12.98
N THR A 185 -5.17 6.66 14.13
CA THR A 185 -5.08 7.31 15.44
C THR A 185 -3.64 7.38 15.91
N ARG A 186 -3.32 8.50 16.57
CA ARG A 186 -2.03 8.70 17.23
C ARG A 186 -2.21 8.89 18.72
N GLU A 187 -1.37 8.25 19.49
CA GLU A 187 -1.19 8.54 20.92
C GLU A 187 0.31 8.71 21.16
N ASN A 188 0.71 9.82 21.79
CA ASN A 188 2.12 10.10 22.14
C ASN A 188 3.13 9.97 20.97
N ASN A 189 2.74 10.41 19.77
CA ASN A 189 3.48 10.30 18.49
C ASN A 189 3.51 8.91 17.83
N ASP A 190 3.05 7.86 18.51
CA ASP A 190 2.94 6.52 17.94
C ASP A 190 1.57 6.30 17.29
N ILE A 191 1.55 5.59 16.16
CA ILE A 191 0.29 5.23 15.49
C ILE A 191 -0.28 3.99 16.17
N THR A 192 -1.49 4.10 16.73
CA THR A 192 -2.09 3.03 17.55
C THR A 192 -3.06 2.13 16.78
N SER A 193 -3.65 2.61 15.68
CA SER A 193 -4.60 1.82 14.87
C SER A 193 -4.63 2.32 13.42
N VAL A 194 -4.82 1.38 12.48
CA VAL A 194 -5.03 1.67 11.05
C VAL A 194 -6.18 0.81 10.53
N LYS A 195 -7.20 1.46 9.94
CA LYS A 195 -8.37 0.77 9.37
C LYS A 195 -8.49 1.06 7.88
N ILE A 196 -8.68 0.01 7.09
CA ILE A 196 -8.67 0.12 5.62
C ILE A 196 -9.95 -0.44 5.02
N TRP A 197 -10.39 0.22 3.95
CA TRP A 197 -11.66 0.01 3.30
C TRP A 197 -11.36 0.08 1.81
N ARG A 198 -11.64 -0.97 1.07
CA ARG A 198 -11.49 -0.98 -0.37
C ARG A 198 -12.87 -1.03 -1.00
N LYS A 199 -13.14 -0.11 -1.91
CA LYS A 199 -14.25 -0.29 -2.84
C LYS A 199 -13.85 -1.40 -3.81
N CYS A 200 -14.32 -2.61 -3.55
CA CYS A 200 -14.03 -3.77 -4.39
C CYS A 200 -15.29 -4.11 -5.18
N LEU A 201 -15.25 -3.92 -6.51
CA LEU A 201 -16.28 -4.50 -7.39
C LEU A 201 -16.06 -6.01 -7.60
N TYR A 202 -14.84 -6.53 -7.39
CA TYR A 202 -14.47 -7.95 -7.58
C TYR A 202 -13.33 -8.39 -6.65
N CYS A 203 -13.55 -9.42 -5.83
CA CYS A 203 -12.45 -10.13 -5.15
C CYS A 203 -11.77 -11.08 -6.13
N PHE A 204 -10.47 -10.92 -6.37
CA PHE A 204 -9.70 -11.83 -7.23
C PHE A 204 -9.30 -13.11 -6.48
N LYS A 205 -9.38 -14.24 -7.20
CA LYS A 205 -8.78 -15.54 -6.86
C LYS A 205 -7.25 -15.41 -6.83
N TRP A 206 -6.60 -16.09 -5.89
CA TRP A 206 -5.22 -16.57 -6.03
C TRP A 206 -5.22 -17.87 -6.81
#